data_AF-A0A8H6AA81-F1
#
_entry.id   AF-A0A8H6AA81-F1
#
_cell.length_a   1.000
_cell.length_b   1.000
_cell.length_c   1.000
_cell.angle_alpha   90.00
_cell.angle_beta   90.00
_cell.angle_gamma   90.00
#
_symmetry.space_group_name_H-M   'P 1'
#
loop_
_entity.id
_entity.type
_entity.pdbx_description
1 polymer ?
#
loop_
_entity_poly.entity_id
_entity_poly.type
_entity_poly.pdbx_seq_one_letter_code
_entity_poly.pdbx_strand_id
1 'polypeptide(L)'
;MLNVSGTDDGDSEACYVMTRAAGGGTILGGSYQLGNWESQVDPNLAIRIMKRAVKMCPQLTGGKGIEHLDIVRHVVGLRPVRQNGTRIEKERIGDTWVVQNYGAGGAGYQSSYGCAQAAVDLVEDALATRARL
;
A
#
# COMPACT_ATOMS: atom_id res chain seq x y z
N MET A 1 -9.64 -7.96 -1.32
CA MET A 1 -9.22 -7.98 0.10
C MET A 1 -10.28 -8.77 0.84
N LEU A 2 -9.93 -9.91 1.42
CA LEU A 2 -10.84 -10.66 2.28
C LEU A 2 -10.56 -10.20 3.71
N ASN A 3 -11.53 -9.54 4.33
CA ASN A 3 -11.48 -9.24 5.75
C ASN A 3 -12.03 -10.47 6.46
N VAL A 4 -11.13 -11.30 6.97
CA VAL A 4 -11.46 -12.43 7.83
C VAL A 4 -11.34 -11.95 9.26
N SER A 5 -12.46 -11.98 9.99
CA SER A 5 -12.51 -11.69 11.43
C SER A 5 -12.47 -13.02 12.19
N GLY A 6 -11.37 -13.27 12.89
CA GLY A 6 -11.30 -14.23 13.99
C GLY A 6 -11.36 -13.52 15.34
N THR A 7 -11.71 -14.23 16.41
CA THR A 7 -11.75 -13.68 17.78
C THR A 7 -10.40 -13.17 18.29
N ASP A 8 -9.31 -13.62 17.67
CA ASP A 8 -7.93 -13.23 18.00
C ASP A 8 -7.41 -12.06 17.15
N ASP A 9 -8.18 -11.58 16.18
CA ASP A 9 -7.78 -10.53 15.24
C ASP A 9 -8.30 -9.16 15.69
N GLY A 10 -7.42 -8.14 15.68
CA GLY A 10 -7.84 -6.76 15.89
C GLY A 10 -8.47 -6.14 14.64
N ASP A 11 -9.30 -5.10 14.81
CA ASP A 11 -10.01 -4.39 13.73
C ASP A 11 -9.11 -3.81 12.61
N SER A 12 -7.81 -3.69 12.88
CA SER A 12 -6.80 -3.19 11.96
C SER A 12 -6.03 -4.29 11.23
N GLU A 13 -6.42 -5.56 11.38
CA GLU A 13 -5.75 -6.69 10.74
C GLU A 13 -6.48 -7.12 9.46
N ALA A 14 -5.70 -7.45 8.42
CA ALA A 14 -6.22 -7.86 7.13
C ALA A 14 -5.54 -9.16 6.66
N CYS A 15 -6.07 -9.78 5.62
CA CYS A 15 -5.44 -10.92 4.96
C CYS A 15 -5.32 -10.69 3.44
N TYR A 16 -4.11 -10.84 2.92
CA TYR A 16 -3.84 -10.94 1.49
C TYR A 16 -2.59 -11.78 1.23
N VAL A 17 -2.59 -12.47 0.08
CA VAL A 17 -1.48 -13.28 -0.41
C VAL A 17 -1.26 -12.90 -1.86
N MET A 18 -0.04 -12.50 -2.23
CA MET A 18 0.31 -12.16 -3.61
C MET A 18 1.73 -12.62 -3.95
N THR A 19 1.85 -13.43 -5.01
CA THR A 19 3.15 -13.88 -5.51
C THR A 19 3.69 -12.88 -6.52
N ARG A 20 4.89 -12.35 -6.29
CA ARG A 20 5.55 -11.46 -7.23
C ARG A 20 6.02 -12.24 -8.46
N ALA A 21 6.08 -11.56 -9.60
CA ALA A 21 6.60 -12.12 -10.83
C ALA A 21 8.10 -12.49 -10.70
N ALA A 22 8.58 -13.29 -11.65
CA ALA A 22 10.00 -13.64 -11.81
C ALA A 22 10.66 -14.21 -10.53
N GLY A 23 9.91 -14.98 -9.74
CA GLY A 23 10.44 -15.59 -8.51
C GLY A 23 10.71 -14.59 -7.38
N GLY A 24 10.12 -13.38 -7.41
CA GLY A 24 10.34 -12.33 -6.42
C GLY A 24 9.77 -12.60 -5.01
N GLY A 25 9.28 -13.83 -4.77
CA GLY A 25 8.69 -14.27 -3.52
C GLY A 25 7.19 -13.97 -3.39
N THR A 26 6.59 -14.54 -2.35
CA THR A 26 5.18 -14.35 -2.00
C THR A 26 5.05 -13.41 -0.81
N ILE A 27 4.23 -12.36 -0.96
CA ILE A 27 3.90 -11.45 0.13
C ILE A 27 2.67 -11.96 0.86
N LEU A 28 2.82 -12.17 2.15
CA LEU A 28 1.73 -12.41 3.09
C LEU A 28 1.49 -11.14 3.87
N GLY A 29 0.26 -10.66 3.89
CA GLY A 29 -0.14 -9.53 4.72
C GLY A 29 -1.51 -9.74 5.34
N GLY A 30 -1.96 -8.85 6.21
CA GLY A 30 -1.25 -7.66 6.65
C GLY A 30 -1.99 -6.92 7.76
N SER A 31 -1.73 -5.63 7.84
CA SER A 31 -2.39 -4.71 8.77
C SER A 31 -2.66 -3.35 8.10
N TYR A 32 -3.58 -2.61 8.71
CA TYR A 32 -3.97 -1.24 8.38
C TYR A 32 -4.15 -0.45 9.67
N GLN A 33 -3.04 -0.04 10.27
CA GLN A 33 -3.01 0.68 11.55
C GLN A 33 -2.88 2.18 11.30
N LEU A 34 -4.02 2.88 11.18
CA LEU A 34 -4.03 4.32 10.91
C LEU A 34 -3.35 5.09 12.04
N GLY A 35 -2.42 5.99 11.69
CA GLY A 35 -1.70 6.83 12.66
C GLY A 35 -0.57 6.12 13.42
N ASN A 36 -0.32 4.82 13.17
CA ASN A 36 0.82 4.13 13.74
C ASN A 36 2.09 4.40 12.90
N TRP A 37 3.15 4.87 13.57
CA TRP A 37 4.45 5.17 12.97
C TRP A 37 5.54 4.19 13.39
N GLU A 38 5.17 3.11 14.09
CA GLU A 38 6.12 2.07 14.45
C GLU A 38 6.75 1.45 13.19
N SER A 39 8.08 1.42 13.20
CA SER A 39 8.91 0.90 12.11
C SER A 39 9.39 -0.53 12.38
N GLN A 40 9.37 -0.95 13.65
CA GLN A 40 9.83 -2.24 14.08
C GLN A 40 8.78 -3.32 13.82
N VAL A 41 9.26 -4.53 13.52
CA VAL A 41 8.42 -5.70 13.32
C VAL A 41 7.82 -6.11 14.67
N ASP A 42 6.50 -6.29 14.71
CA ASP A 42 5.82 -6.98 15.81
C ASP A 42 5.79 -8.50 15.52
N PRO A 43 6.52 -9.33 16.29
CA PRO A 43 6.53 -10.78 16.10
C PRO A 43 5.16 -11.44 16.26
N ASN A 44 4.31 -10.90 17.14
CA ASN A 44 2.98 -11.46 17.37
C ASN A 44 2.07 -11.20 16.16
N LEU A 45 2.11 -9.99 15.60
CA LEU A 45 1.40 -9.67 14.37
C LEU A 45 1.91 -10.51 13.19
N ALA A 46 3.22 -10.72 13.08
CA ALA A 46 3.80 -11.58 12.04
C ALA A 46 3.24 -13.01 12.11
N ILE A 47 3.17 -13.60 13.31
CA ILE A 47 2.58 -14.93 13.53
C ILE A 47 1.11 -14.94 13.12
N ARG A 48 0.32 -13.93 13.50
CA ARG A 48 -1.11 -13.86 13.13
C ARG A 48 -1.31 -13.71 11.62
N ILE A 49 -0.50 -12.91 10.93
CA ILE A 49 -0.50 -12.81 9.45
C ILE A 49 -0.24 -14.18 8.81
N MET A 50 0.80 -14.89 9.25
CA MET A 50 1.14 -16.21 8.71
C MET A 50 0.01 -17.22 8.93
N LYS A 51 -0.58 -17.25 10.13
CA LYS A 51 -1.72 -18.13 10.44
C LYS A 51 -2.92 -17.87 9.54
N ARG A 52 -3.31 -16.60 9.35
CA ARG A 52 -4.41 -16.23 8.45
C ARG A 52 -4.11 -16.60 7.00
N ALA A 53 -2.89 -16.34 6.53
CA ALA A 53 -2.49 -16.66 5.17
C ALA A 53 -2.52 -18.17 4.88
N VAL A 54 -1.95 -19.00 5.75
CA VAL A 54 -1.95 -20.47 5.58
C VAL A 54 -3.36 -21.04 5.72
N LYS A 55 -4.19 -20.50 6.64
CA LYS A 55 -5.61 -20.89 6.73
C LYS A 55 -6.37 -20.58 5.45
N MET A 56 -6.13 -19.42 4.85
CA MET A 56 -6.81 -18.97 3.62
C MET A 56 -6.28 -19.69 2.37
N CYS A 57 -4.99 -20.03 2.35
CA CYS A 57 -4.33 -20.69 1.23
C CYS A 57 -3.46 -21.86 1.74
N PRO A 58 -4.06 -23.01 2.10
CA PRO A 58 -3.33 -24.15 2.68
C PRO A 58 -2.21 -24.69 1.79
N GLN A 59 -2.32 -24.49 0.47
CA GLN A 59 -1.29 -24.86 -0.50
C GLN A 59 0.05 -24.14 -0.28
N LEU A 60 0.09 -23.03 0.48
CA LEU A 60 1.34 -22.34 0.84
C LEU A 60 2.31 -23.26 1.58
N THR A 61 1.80 -24.24 2.33
CA THR A 61 2.62 -25.19 3.10
C THR A 61 2.20 -26.65 2.92
N GLY A 62 1.32 -26.93 1.95
CA GLY A 62 0.72 -28.26 1.78
C GLY A 62 -0.10 -28.71 2.99
N GLY A 63 -0.72 -27.76 3.71
CA GLY A 63 -1.55 -28.03 4.90
C GLY A 63 -0.76 -28.31 6.19
N LYS A 64 0.57 -28.12 6.19
CA LYS A 64 1.44 -28.49 7.32
C LYS A 64 1.65 -27.37 8.34
N GLY A 65 0.78 -26.37 8.41
CA GLY A 65 0.94 -25.25 9.36
C GLY A 65 1.91 -24.16 8.89
N ILE A 66 2.25 -23.21 9.78
CA ILE A 66 3.03 -22.01 9.45
C ILE A 66 4.55 -22.23 9.54
N GLU A 67 4.97 -23.23 10.29
CA GLU A 67 6.35 -23.66 10.49
C GLU A 67 7.02 -24.16 9.20
N HIS A 68 6.21 -24.50 8.19
CA HIS A 68 6.64 -24.93 6.87
C HIS A 68 6.73 -23.77 5.85
N LEU A 69 6.50 -22.53 6.26
CA LEU A 69 6.80 -21.36 5.44
C LEU A 69 8.32 -21.11 5.44
N ASP A 70 8.93 -21.04 4.27
CA ASP A 70 10.31 -20.57 4.12
C ASP A 70 10.33 -19.03 4.12
N ILE A 71 10.49 -18.44 5.30
CA ILE A 71 10.39 -17.00 5.51
C ILE A 71 11.68 -16.31 5.07
N VAL A 72 11.58 -15.50 4.02
CA VAL A 72 12.70 -14.68 3.54
C VAL A 72 13.02 -13.52 4.49
N ARG A 73 12.00 -12.76 4.93
CA ARG A 73 12.12 -11.63 5.86
C ARG A 73 10.75 -11.11 6.32
N HIS A 74 10.77 -10.30 7.39
CA HIS A 74 9.64 -9.47 7.80
C HIS A 74 9.86 -8.02 7.35
N VAL A 75 8.78 -7.32 6.99
CA VAL A 75 8.83 -5.92 6.53
C VAL A 75 7.67 -5.11 7.11
N VAL A 76 7.96 -3.86 7.45
CA VAL A 76 6.98 -2.84 7.83
C VAL A 76 7.09 -1.68 6.86
N GLY A 77 5.95 -1.16 6.42
CA GLY A 77 5.89 -0.02 5.51
C GLY A 77 4.72 0.89 5.85
N LEU A 78 4.95 2.20 5.78
CA LEU A 78 3.96 3.22 6.13
C LEU A 78 3.26 3.71 4.87
N ARG A 79 1.95 3.49 4.78
CA ARG A 79 1.13 3.98 3.67
C ARG A 79 0.97 5.51 3.82
N PRO A 80 1.24 6.32 2.78
CA PRO A 80 1.07 7.77 2.83
C PRO A 80 -0.41 8.13 2.64
N VAL A 81 -1.24 7.78 3.62
CA VAL A 81 -2.67 8.07 3.61
C VAL A 81 -2.87 9.56 3.88
N ARG A 82 -3.66 10.23 3.04
CA ARG A 82 -4.06 11.61 3.26
C ARG A 82 -5.56 11.68 3.57
N GLN A 83 -5.93 12.48 4.57
CA GLN A 83 -7.32 12.85 4.76
C GLN A 83 -7.84 13.50 3.47
N ASN A 84 -9.03 13.11 3.00
CA ASN A 84 -9.61 13.51 1.71
C ASN A 84 -8.92 12.91 0.46
N GLY A 85 -8.12 11.85 0.61
CA GLY A 85 -7.58 11.08 -0.50
C GLY A 85 -6.42 11.73 -1.25
N THR A 86 -6.01 11.12 -2.36
CA THR A 86 -4.88 11.58 -3.20
C THR A 86 -5.09 13.04 -3.63
N ARG A 87 -4.07 13.89 -3.43
CA ARG A 87 -4.06 15.28 -3.90
C ARG A 87 -3.35 15.34 -5.25
N ILE A 88 -4.10 15.70 -6.30
CA ILE A 88 -3.59 15.94 -7.65
C ILE A 88 -4.15 17.27 -8.13
N GLU A 89 -3.38 18.33 -7.94
CA GLU A 89 -3.79 19.70 -8.25
C GLU A 89 -2.54 20.55 -8.49
N LYS A 90 -2.71 21.70 -9.15
CA LYS A 90 -1.65 22.69 -9.27
C LYS A 90 -1.94 23.90 -8.40
N GLU A 91 -0.88 24.45 -7.82
CA GLU A 91 -0.93 25.69 -7.06
C GLU A 91 0.29 26.56 -7.39
N ARG A 92 0.18 27.84 -7.07
CA ARG A 92 1.28 28.78 -7.20
C ARG A 92 1.90 29.01 -5.83
N ILE A 93 3.18 28.68 -5.68
CA ILE A 93 3.97 28.93 -4.46
C ILE A 93 5.03 29.96 -4.81
N GLY A 94 4.82 31.21 -4.38
CA GLY A 94 5.60 32.35 -4.85
C GLY A 94 5.43 32.55 -6.37
N ASP A 95 6.52 32.58 -7.12
CA ASP A 95 6.50 32.69 -8.58
C ASP A 95 6.54 31.33 -9.30
N THR A 96 6.54 30.22 -8.55
CA THR A 96 6.70 28.86 -9.09
C THR A 96 5.35 28.13 -9.14
N TRP A 97 5.03 27.52 -10.28
CA TRP A 97 3.95 26.53 -10.36
C TRP A 97 4.40 25.22 -9.72
N VAL A 98 3.58 24.68 -8.83
CA VAL A 98 3.80 23.37 -8.18
C VAL A 98 2.62 22.47 -8.50
N VAL A 99 2.91 21.28 -9.04
CA VAL A 99 1.91 20.24 -9.26
C VAL A 99 2.07 19.19 -8.17
N GLN A 100 1.03 19.03 -7.37
CA GLN A 100 0.95 18.07 -6.29
C GLN A 100 0.53 16.72 -6.86
N ASN A 101 1.15 15.63 -6.39
CA ASN A 101 0.74 14.26 -6.69
C ASN A 101 1.16 13.34 -5.54
N TYR A 102 0.42 13.39 -4.43
CA TYR A 102 0.74 12.63 -3.21
C TYR A 102 -0.52 12.18 -2.46
N GLY A 103 -0.33 11.32 -1.45
CA GLY A 103 -1.43 10.90 -0.57
C GLY A 103 -2.19 9.66 -1.03
N ALA A 104 -1.59 8.81 -1.87
CA ALA A 104 -2.25 7.66 -2.48
C ALA A 104 -2.54 6.49 -1.52
N GLY A 105 -2.12 6.58 -0.25
CA GLY A 105 -2.36 5.55 0.76
C GLY A 105 -1.91 4.16 0.29
N GLY A 106 -2.81 3.18 0.35
CA GLY A 106 -2.55 1.80 -0.08
C GLY A 106 -2.69 1.53 -1.57
N ALA A 107 -3.11 2.51 -2.37
CA ALA A 107 -3.48 2.33 -3.77
C ALA A 107 -2.45 2.88 -4.78
N GLY A 108 -1.30 3.35 -4.32
CA GLY A 108 -0.33 4.08 -5.17
C GLY A 108 0.10 3.32 -6.43
N TYR A 109 0.34 2.01 -6.35
CA TYR A 109 0.71 1.22 -7.54
C TYR A 109 -0.46 1.09 -8.53
N GLN A 110 -1.65 0.69 -8.06
CA GLN A 110 -2.82 0.47 -8.93
C GLN A 110 -3.37 1.76 -9.54
N SER A 111 -3.17 2.93 -8.90
CA SER A 111 -3.59 4.23 -9.42
C SER A 111 -2.47 4.99 -10.15
N SER A 112 -1.25 4.47 -10.17
CA SER A 112 -0.04 5.19 -10.60
C SER A 112 -0.16 5.88 -11.95
N TYR A 113 -0.54 5.14 -13.01
CA TYR A 113 -0.66 5.69 -14.37
C TYR A 113 -1.72 6.79 -14.47
N GLY A 114 -2.90 6.57 -13.89
CA GLY A 114 -3.96 7.58 -13.90
C GLY A 114 -3.58 8.84 -13.13
N CYS A 115 -2.94 8.67 -11.96
CA CYS A 115 -2.43 9.80 -11.18
C CYS A 115 -1.31 10.55 -11.92
N ALA A 116 -0.42 9.82 -12.61
CA ALA A 116 0.65 10.42 -13.40
C ALA A 116 0.10 11.20 -14.59
N GLN A 117 -0.86 10.65 -15.33
CA GLN A 117 -1.47 11.35 -16.46
C GLN A 117 -2.16 12.64 -16.01
N ALA A 118 -2.96 12.59 -14.94
CA ALA A 118 -3.60 13.79 -14.39
C ALA A 118 -2.59 14.86 -13.94
N ALA A 119 -1.44 14.44 -13.41
CA ALA A 119 -0.35 15.37 -13.07
C ALA A 119 0.31 15.96 -14.33
N VAL A 120 0.52 15.17 -15.39
CA VAL A 120 1.05 15.65 -16.68
C VAL A 120 0.12 16.72 -17.27
N ASP A 121 -1.19 16.47 -17.30
CA ASP A 121 -2.17 17.42 -17.83
C ASP A 121 -2.11 18.78 -17.09
N LEU A 122 -1.91 18.74 -15.76
CA LEU A 122 -1.74 19.94 -14.94
C LEU A 122 -0.41 20.67 -15.20
N VAL A 123 0.67 19.92 -15.46
CA VAL A 123 1.97 20.51 -15.84
C VAL A 123 1.85 21.19 -17.19
N GLU A 124 1.21 20.56 -18.17
CA GLU A 124 1.00 21.15 -19.50
C GLU A 124 0.17 22.44 -19.41
N ASP A 125 -0.93 22.45 -18.65
CA ASP A 125 -1.74 23.65 -18.42
C ASP A 125 -0.98 24.73 -17.61
N ALA A 126 -0.04 24.36 -16.75
CA ALA A 126 0.82 25.32 -16.02
C ALA A 126 1.88 25.97 -16.93
N LEU A 127 2.38 25.24 -17.93
CA LEU A 127 3.39 25.69 -18.89
C LEU A 127 2.78 26.38 -20.12
N ALA A 128 1.50 26.16 -20.39
CA ALA A 128 0.80 26.77 -21.52
C ALA A 128 0.95 28.31 -21.51
N THR A 129 1.52 28.85 -22.59
CA THR A 129 1.68 30.30 -22.76
C THR A 129 0.32 30.88 -23.13
N ARG A 130 -0.33 31.59 -22.20
CA ARG A 130 -1.52 32.37 -22.54
C ARG A 130 -1.09 33.62 -23.29
N ALA A 131 -1.52 33.75 -24.55
CA ALA A 131 -1.39 34.99 -25.29
C ALA A 131 -2.05 36.12 -24.48
N ARG A 132 -1.30 37.18 -24.19
CA ARG A 132 -1.87 38.42 -23.65
C ARG A 132 -2.57 39.11 -24.82
N LEU A 133 -3.90 39.11 -24.82
CA LEU A 133 -4.70 40.02 -25.64
C LEU A 133 -4.67 41.41 -25.03
#